data_AF-E9G696-F1
#
_entry.id   AF-E9G696-F1
#
_cell.length_a   1.000
_cell.length_b   1.000
_cell.length_c   1.000
_cell.angle_alpha   90.00
_cell.angle_beta   90.00
_cell.angle_gamma   90.00
#
_symmetry.space_group_name_H-M   'P 1'
#
loop_
_entity.id
_entity.type
_entity.pdbx_description
1 polymer ?
#
loop_
_entity_poly.entity_id
_entity_poly.type
_entity_poly.pdbx_seq_one_letter_code
_entity_poly.pdbx_strand_id
1 'polypeptide(L)'
;MVYRTIENVLYNFGMAGHDCLLRAICEVHEFPLDHHHGLLGELLQFLFTVSKSSDSSEEARDYVRAEQSGRDRGECWQYYSKCPKSIFNQQHDNNLYM
;
A
#
# COMPACT_ATOMS: atom_id res chain seq x y z
N MET A 1 -0.96 13.29 8.63
CA MET A 1 -0.60 14.24 7.54
C MET A 1 0.12 13.58 6.36
N VAL A 2 1.16 12.76 6.58
CA VAL A 2 1.92 12.10 5.50
C VAL A 2 1.02 11.35 4.50
N TYR A 3 0.08 10.55 5.01
CA TYR A 3 -0.84 9.78 4.16
C TYR A 3 -1.72 10.66 3.25
N ARG A 4 -2.24 11.79 3.74
CA ARG A 4 -2.97 12.75 2.88
C ARG A 4 -2.12 13.31 1.75
N THR A 5 -0.83 13.57 2.02
CA THR A 5 0.09 14.00 0.96
C THR A 5 0.25 12.91 -0.09
N ILE A 6 0.37 11.65 0.32
CA ILE A 6 0.49 10.52 -0.60
C ILE A 6 -0.81 10.34 -1.41
N GLU A 7 -1.99 10.46 -0.79
CA GLU A 7 -3.27 10.43 -1.50
C GLU A 7 -3.36 11.50 -2.59
N ASN A 8 -2.96 12.73 -2.27
CA ASN A 8 -2.96 13.84 -3.24
C ASN A 8 -1.98 13.57 -4.39
N VAL A 9 -0.82 12.99 -4.10
CA VAL A 9 0.15 12.59 -5.14
C VAL A 9 -0.48 11.52 -6.04
N LEU A 10 -1.06 10.46 -5.48
CA LEU A 10 -1.72 9.40 -6.25
C LEU A 10 -2.90 9.93 -7.07
N TYR A 11 -3.68 10.85 -6.50
CA TYR A 11 -4.76 11.54 -7.22
C TYR A 11 -4.24 12.34 -8.41
N ASN A 12 -3.14 13.08 -8.25
CA ASN A 12 -2.50 13.83 -9.33
C ASN A 12 -1.95 12.92 -10.44
N PHE A 13 -1.64 11.65 -10.13
CA PHE A 13 -1.29 10.62 -11.11
C PHE A 13 -2.53 9.97 -11.78
N GLY A 14 -3.74 10.46 -11.54
CA GLY A 14 -4.98 9.97 -12.14
C GLY A 14 -5.53 8.70 -11.48
N MET A 15 -5.16 8.44 -10.22
CA MET A 15 -5.62 7.28 -9.45
C MET A 15 -6.65 7.66 -8.40
N ALA A 16 -7.42 6.67 -7.91
CA ALA A 16 -8.27 6.83 -6.74
C ALA A 16 -7.38 6.92 -5.49
N GLY A 17 -6.88 8.13 -5.18
CA GLY A 17 -5.75 8.34 -4.26
C GLY A 17 -5.87 7.62 -2.91
N HIS A 18 -7.04 7.72 -2.26
CA HIS A 18 -7.31 7.03 -1.00
C HIS A 18 -7.29 5.50 -1.15
N ASP A 19 -8.10 4.95 -2.06
CA ASP A 19 -8.18 3.49 -2.24
C ASP A 19 -6.86 2.88 -2.74
N CYS A 20 -6.09 3.62 -3.54
CA CYS A 20 -4.77 3.20 -3.98
C CYS A 20 -3.72 3.24 -2.87
N LEU A 21 -3.82 4.21 -1.95
CA LEU A 21 -2.99 4.21 -0.76
C LEU A 21 -3.32 3.02 0.15
N LEU A 22 -4.61 2.71 0.34
CA LEU A 22 -5.02 1.52 1.09
C LEU A 22 -4.50 0.24 0.44
N ARG A 23 -4.63 0.11 -0.88
CA ARG A 23 -4.06 -1.02 -1.63
C ARG A 23 -2.55 -1.14 -1.41
N ALA A 24 -1.83 -0.03 -1.50
CA ALA A 24 -0.38 -0.02 -1.29
C ALA A 24 0.02 -0.43 0.13
N ILE A 25 -0.64 0.13 1.15
CA ILE A 25 -0.38 -0.25 2.53
C ILE A 25 -0.67 -1.74 2.76
N CYS A 26 -1.69 -2.29 2.12
CA CYS A 26 -1.99 -3.71 2.20
C CYS A 26 -0.90 -4.56 1.51
N GLU A 27 -0.58 -4.27 0.24
CA GLU A 27 0.35 -5.06 -0.57
C GLU A 27 1.76 -5.11 0.04
N VAL A 28 2.24 -4.01 0.61
CA VAL A 28 3.56 -3.96 1.29
C VAL A 28 3.59 -4.75 2.61
N HIS A 29 2.44 -5.14 3.16
CA HIS A 29 2.37 -6.00 4.35
C HIS A 29 1.98 -7.44 4.02
N GLU A 30 1.32 -7.67 2.89
CA GLU A 30 1.10 -9.00 2.31
C GLU A 30 2.41 -9.61 1.80
N PHE A 31 3.19 -8.82 1.07
CA PHE A 31 4.53 -9.16 0.60
C PHE A 31 5.52 -8.10 1.09
N PRO A 32 6.01 -8.22 2.34
CA PRO A 32 6.99 -7.29 2.88
C PRO A 32 8.16 -7.10 1.92
N LEU A 33 8.56 -5.84 1.72
CA LEU A 33 9.77 -5.49 0.97
C LEU A 33 10.95 -5.93 1.83
N ASP A 34 11.33 -7.20 1.71
CA ASP A 34 12.43 -7.80 2.41
C ASP A 34 13.78 -7.16 2.03
N HIS A 35 14.86 -7.63 2.65
CA HIS A 35 16.21 -7.10 2.47
C HIS A 35 16.71 -7.14 1.00
N HIS A 36 15.99 -7.76 0.06
CA HIS A 36 16.34 -7.74 -1.36
C HIS A 36 16.13 -6.37 -2.02
N HIS A 37 15.31 -5.49 -1.44
CA HIS A 37 15.03 -4.15 -1.96
C HIS A 37 15.95 -3.06 -1.35
N GLY A 38 16.84 -3.45 -0.44
CA GLY A 38 17.77 -2.56 0.26
C GLY A 38 17.07 -1.45 1.04
N LEU A 39 17.78 -0.33 1.24
CA LEU A 39 17.31 0.80 2.05
C LEU A 39 15.97 1.39 1.56
N LEU A 40 15.71 1.38 0.25
CA LEU A 40 14.46 1.90 -0.30
C LEU A 40 13.27 1.02 0.11
N GLY A 41 13.44 -0.31 0.07
CA GLY A 41 12.42 -1.25 0.54
C GLY A 41 12.11 -1.07 2.01
N GLU A 42 13.16 -0.99 2.84
CA GLU A 42 13.02 -0.76 4.28
C GLU A 42 12.35 0.57 4.60
N LEU A 43 12.69 1.63 3.86
CA LEU A 43 12.06 2.94 4.01
C LEU A 43 10.58 2.90 3.64
N LEU A 44 10.21 2.25 2.53
CA LEU A 44 8.82 2.11 2.11
C LEU A 44 8.00 1.28 3.11
N GLN A 45 8.56 0.16 3.60
CA GLN A 45 7.95 -0.64 4.66
C GLN A 45 7.68 0.21 5.91
N PHE A 46 8.68 1.01 6.34
CA PHE A 46 8.55 1.88 7.50
C PHE A 46 7.49 2.96 7.30
N LEU A 47 7.49 3.63 6.15
CA LEU A 47 6.52 4.69 5.82
C LEU A 47 5.08 4.17 5.79
N PHE A 48 4.88 2.90 5.44
CA PHE A 48 3.55 2.29 5.40
C PHE A 48 3.19 1.48 6.65
N THR A 49 4.06 1.40 7.67
CA THR A 49 3.71 0.79 8.96
C THR A 49 2.91 1.78 9.81
N VAL A 50 1.61 1.86 9.54
CA VAL A 50 0.69 2.84 10.14
C VAL A 50 0.45 2.57 11.63
N SER A 51 0.44 1.30 12.04
CA SER A 51 0.23 0.87 13.43
C SER A 51 1.25 1.42 14.43
N LYS A 52 2.41 1.85 13.95
CA LYS A 52 3.46 2.51 14.75
C LYS A 52 3.28 4.03 14.85
N SER A 53 2.35 4.61 14.09
CA SER A 53 2.05 6.03 14.19
C SER A 53 1.21 6.30 15.45
N SER A 54 1.53 7.37 16.18
CA SER A 54 0.78 7.81 17.35
C SER A 54 -0.56 8.49 16.99
N ASP A 55 -0.96 8.42 15.72
CA ASP A 55 -2.12 9.10 15.17
C ASP A 55 -3.34 8.19 15.32
N SER A 56 -4.15 8.43 16.37
CA SER A 56 -5.39 7.71 16.64
C SER A 56 -6.61 8.33 15.96
N SER A 57 -6.41 9.16 14.94
CA SER A 57 -7.51 9.77 14.19
C SER A 57 -8.37 8.70 13.52
N GLU A 58 -9.63 9.04 13.27
CA GLU A 58 -10.54 8.17 12.54
C GLU A 58 -10.02 7.86 11.13
N GLU A 59 -9.34 8.82 10.51
CA GLU A 59 -8.68 8.69 9.21
C GLU A 59 -7.52 7.68 9.24
N ALA A 60 -6.83 7.52 10.37
CA ALA A 60 -5.78 6.51 10.52
C ALA A 60 -6.34 5.08 10.60
N ARG A 61 -7.61 4.90 10.97
CA ARG A 61 -8.19 3.56 11.15
C ARG A 61 -8.24 2.74 9.87
N ASP A 62 -8.55 3.38 8.75
CA ASP A 62 -8.66 2.68 7.46
C ASP A 62 -7.28 2.23 6.97
N TYR A 63 -6.25 3.05 7.16
CA TYR A 63 -4.86 2.68 6.88
C TYR A 63 -4.37 1.53 7.79
N VAL A 64 -4.67 1.58 9.09
CA VAL A 64 -4.33 0.48 10.03
C VAL A 64 -5.05 -0.81 9.64
N ARG A 65 -6.31 -0.72 9.20
CA ARG A 65 -7.05 -1.89 8.70
C ARG A 65 -6.40 -2.46 7.44
N ALA A 66 -5.97 -1.62 6.51
CA ALA A 66 -5.27 -2.07 5.31
C ALA A 66 -3.95 -2.78 5.65
N GLU A 67 -3.18 -2.24 6.60
CA GLU A 67 -1.95 -2.89 7.11
C GLU A 67 -2.27 -4.27 7.69
N GLN A 68 -3.28 -4.36 8.55
CA GLN A 68 -3.71 -5.63 9.16
C GLN A 68 -4.20 -6.64 8.13
N SER A 69 -4.99 -6.20 7.14
CA SER A 69 -5.46 -7.05 6.04
C SER A 69 -4.30 -7.67 5.26
N GLY A 70 -3.25 -6.90 4.97
CA GLY A 70 -2.04 -7.42 4.33
C GLY A 70 -1.30 -8.39 5.24
N ARG A 71 -1.03 -7.97 6.48
CA ARG A 71 -0.21 -8.71 7.45
C ARG A 71 -0.80 -10.05 7.90
N ASP A 72 -2.09 -10.07 8.21
CA ASP A 72 -2.71 -11.20 8.90
C ASP A 72 -3.30 -12.23 7.91
N ARG A 73 -3.72 -11.77 6.74
CA ARG A 73 -4.54 -12.57 5.83
C ARG A 73 -4.16 -12.46 4.35
N GLY A 74 -3.40 -11.44 3.95
CA GLY A 74 -3.13 -11.15 2.55
C GLY A 74 -4.38 -10.79 1.72
N GLU A 75 -5.43 -10.23 2.33
CA GLU A 75 -6.70 -9.97 1.63
C GLU A 75 -6.72 -8.62 0.91
N CYS A 76 -5.72 -8.33 0.07
CA CYS A 76 -5.61 -7.04 -0.61
C CYS A 76 -6.54 -6.88 -1.83
N TRP A 77 -7.13 -7.97 -2.30
CA TRP A 77 -8.07 -7.98 -3.44
C TRP A 77 -9.28 -7.07 -3.24
N GLN A 78 -9.68 -6.77 -2.00
CA GLN A 78 -10.80 -5.87 -1.71
C GLN A 78 -10.58 -4.45 -2.25
N TYR A 79 -9.34 -4.04 -2.46
CA TYR A 79 -8.99 -2.71 -2.99
C TYR A 79 -8.87 -2.68 -4.51
N TYR A 80 -8.85 -3.83 -5.19
CA TYR A 80 -8.50 -3.93 -6.61
C TYR A 80 -9.57 -3.31 -7.52
N SER A 81 -10.84 -3.35 -7.11
CA SER A 81 -11.95 -2.79 -7.89
C SER A 81 -11.88 -1.27 -8.01
N LYS A 82 -11.35 -0.59 -6.98
CA LYS A 82 -11.23 0.87 -6.93
C LYS A 82 -9.84 1.36 -7.31
N CYS A 83 -8.81 0.57 -7.01
CA CYS A 83 -7.45 0.83 -7.44
C CYS A 83 -6.92 -0.37 -8.24
N PRO A 84 -7.11 -0.41 -9.57
CA PRO A 84 -6.69 -1.55 -10.39
C PRO A 84 -5.17 -1.62 -10.63
N LYS A 85 -4.46 -0.49 -10.50
CA LYS A 85 -3.00 -0.42 -10.67
C LYS A 85 -2.30 -0.43 -9.32
N SER A 86 -1.43 -1.41 -9.09
CA SER A 86 -0.51 -1.39 -7.94
C SER A 86 0.60 -0.36 -8.16
N ILE A 87 1.07 0.27 -7.08
CA ILE A 87 2.21 1.19 -7.12
C ILE A 87 3.57 0.48 -7.03
N PHE A 88 3.60 -0.78 -6.58
CA PHE A 88 4.84 -1.56 -6.42
C PHE A 88 5.16 -2.42 -7.64
N ASN A 89 4.18 -2.63 -8.53
CA ASN A 89 4.37 -3.51 -9.66
C ASN A 89 5.03 -2.75 -10.83
N GLN A 90 6.37 -2.76 -10.86
CA GLN A 90 7.11 -2.57 -12.12
C GLN A 90 7.15 -3.91 -12.85
N GLN A 91 6.18 -4.13 -13.74
CA GLN A 91 6.16 -5.18 -14.77
C GLN A 91 6.51 -6.61 -14.31
N HIS A 92 5.47 -7.41 -14.07
CA HIS A 92 5.48 -8.80 -14.50
C HIS A 92 4.19 -9.20 -15.25
N ASP A 93 3.63 -8.27 -16.02
CA ASP A 93 2.80 -8.62 -17.17
C ASP A 93 3.73 -8.87 -18.37
N ASN A 94 4.40 -10.02 -18.35
CA ASN A 94 4.93 -10.70 -19.52
C ASN A 94 5.17 -12.18 -19.18
N ASN A 95 4.09 -12.88 -18.80
CA ASN A 95 3.83 -14.22 -19.33
C ASN A 95 2.38 -14.62 -19.03
N LEU A 96 1.46 -14.20 -19.89
CA LEU A 96 0.42 -15.14 -20.28
C LEU A 96 1.13 -16.27 -21.06
N TYR A 97 0.95 -17.51 -20.59
CA TYR A 97 1.43 -18.77 -21.18
C TYR A 97 2.92 -19.11 -20.96
N MET A 98 3.27 -19.63 -19.77
CA MET A 98 3.96 -20.93 -19.64
C MET A 98 3.73 -21.53 -18.26
#